data_AF-X0XQI3-F1
#
_entry.id   AF-X0XQI3-F1
#
_cell.length_a   1.000
_cell.length_b   1.000
_cell.length_c   1.000
_cell.angle_alpha   90.00
_cell.angle_beta   90.00
_cell.angle_gamma   90.00
#
_symmetry.space_group_name_H-M   'P 1'
#
loop_
_entity.id
_entity.type
_entity.pdbx_description
1 polymer ?
#
loop_
_entity_poly.entity_id
_entity_poly.type
_entity_poly.pdbx_seq_one_letter_code
_entity_poly.pdbx_strand_id
1 'polypeptide(L)' 'MNILGISAFYHDSAACLVRNGKIISAAQEERFSRQKHDSSFPKHAISYCLQDSGLRGQ' A
#
# COMPACT_ATOMS: atom_id res chain seq x y z
N MET A 1 -0.48 -2.77 17.45
CA MET A 1 0.29 -3.46 16.39
C MET A 1 -0.05 -2.83 15.04
N ASN A 2 0.96 -2.47 14.24
CA ASN A 2 0.77 -1.97 12.87
C ASN A 2 1.26 -3.05 11.89
N ILE A 3 0.47 -3.40 10.89
CA ILE A 3 0.80 -4.41 9.88
C ILE A 3 0.66 -3.75 8.51
N LEU A 4 1.74 -3.73 7.74
CA LEU A 4 1.74 -3.31 6.34
C LEU A 4 1.58 -4.55 5.46
N GLY A 5 0.42 -4.71 4.83
CA GLY A 5 0.17 -5.73 3.82
C GLY A 5 0.65 -5.28 2.45
N ILE A 6 1.30 -6.17 1.70
CA ILE A 6 1.83 -5.90 0.37
C ILE A 6 1.35 -6.99 -0.58
N SER A 7 0.82 -6.57 -1.73
CA SER A 7 0.57 -7.41 -2.91
C SER A 7 1.45 -6.91 -4.05
N ALA A 8 2.26 -7.78 -4.65
CA ALA A 8 3.18 -7.43 -5.74
C ALA A 8 3.54 -8.64 -6.62
N PHE A 9 4.06 -8.38 -7.82
CA PHE A 9 4.71 -9.35 -8.72
C PHE A 9 3.84 -10.44 -9.36
N TYR A 10 2.51 -10.36 -9.26
CA TYR A 10 1.64 -11.39 -9.85
C TYR A 10 0.32 -10.86 -10.45
N HIS A 11 -0.17 -9.68 -10.04
CA HIS A 11 -1.34 -8.95 -10.58
C HIS A 11 -1.21 -7.45 -10.22
N ASP A 12 -2.34 -6.73 -10.09
CA ASP A 12 -2.44 -5.39 -9.51
C ASP A 12 -1.72 -5.32 -8.14
N SER A 13 -0.63 -4.57 -8.11
CA SER A 13 0.09 -4.32 -6.89
C SER A 13 -0.63 -3.30 -6.03
N ALA A 14 -0.53 -3.48 -4.73
CA ALA A 14 -1.29 -2.71 -3.75
C ALA A 14 -0.62 -2.79 -2.38
N ALA A 15 -0.97 -1.84 -1.51
CA ALA A 15 -0.61 -1.87 -0.11
C ALA A 15 -1.82 -1.56 0.78
N CYS A 16 -1.83 -2.12 1.98
CA CYS A 16 -2.79 -1.77 3.02
C CYS A 16 -2.11 -1.65 4.38
N LEU A 17 -2.64 -0.78 5.24
CA LEU A 17 -2.24 -0.68 6.63
C LEU A 17 -3.37 -1.13 7.53
N VAL A 18 -3.07 -2.09 8.40
CA VAL A 18 -3.97 -2.54 9.46
C VAL A 18 -3.39 -2.14 10.81
N ARG A 19 -4.20 -1.48 11.64
CA ARG A 19 -3.86 -1.11 13.02
C ARG A 19 -4.89 -1.69 13.97
N ASN A 20 -4.43 -2.54 14.88
CA ASN A 20 -5.28 -3.20 15.88
C ASN A 20 -6.53 -3.87 15.27
N GLY A 21 -6.34 -4.61 14.17
CA GLY A 21 -7.41 -5.33 13.48
C GLY A 21 -8.31 -4.46 12.58
N LYS A 22 -8.07 -3.15 12.48
CA LYS A 22 -8.83 -2.24 11.62
C LYS A 22 -8.01 -1.80 10.41
N ILE A 23 -8.64 -1.78 9.23
CA ILE A 23 -8.05 -1.19 8.02
C ILE A 23 -8.02 0.32 8.21
N ILE A 24 -6.83 0.91 8.14
CA ILE A 24 -6.62 2.36 8.21
C ILE A 24 -6.62 2.94 6.81
N SER A 25 -5.85 2.32 5.91
CA SER A 25 -5.69 2.77 4.53
C SER A 25 -5.44 1.56 3.62
N ALA A 26 -5.87 1.66 2.37
CA ALA A 26 -5.54 0.71 1.31
C ALA A 26 -5.54 1.44 -0.03
N ALA A 27 -4.57 1.12 -0.88
CA ALA A 27 -4.49 1.71 -2.22
C ALA A 27 -3.86 0.73 -3.23
N GLN A 28 -4.30 0.83 -4.48
CA GLN A 28 -3.70 0.14 -5.62
C GLN A 28 -2.67 1.03 -6.29
N GLU A 29 -1.55 0.46 -6.73
CA GLU A 29 -0.44 1.19 -7.33
C GLU A 29 -0.84 1.86 -8.65
N GLU A 30 -1.69 1.21 -9.45
CA GLU A 30 -2.16 1.73 -10.74
C GLU A 30 -2.82 3.13 -10.66
N ARG A 31 -3.36 3.50 -9.49
CA ARG A 31 -3.97 4.82 -9.27
C ARG A 31 -2.93 5.92 -9.29
N PHE A 32 -1.71 5.59 -8.86
CA PHE A 32 -0.55 6.49 -8.83
C PHE A 32 0.30 6.35 -10.08
N SER A 33 0.64 5.12 -10.49
CA SER A 33 1.52 4.87 -11.64
C SER A 33 0.84 5.13 -12.97
N ARG A 34 -0.50 5.17 -12.99
CA ARG A 34 -1.33 5.32 -14.20
C ARG A 34 -1.14 4.20 -15.23
N GLN A 35 -0.54 3.09 -14.80
CA GLN A 35 -0.41 1.87 -15.57
C GLN A 35 -1.47 0.89 -15.07
N LYS A 36 -2.41 0.54 -15.93
CA LYS A 36 -3.50 -0.38 -15.56
C LYS A 36 -2.91 -1.75 -15.23
N HIS A 37 -3.34 -2.34 -14.11
CA HIS A 37 -2.83 -3.61 -13.59
C HIS A 37 -1.31 -3.62 -13.33
N ASP A 38 -0.78 -2.50 -12.86
CA ASP A 38 0.64 -2.40 -12.50
C ASP A 38 1.03 -3.49 -11.50
N SER A 39 1.94 -4.38 -11.90
CA SER A 39 2.41 -5.51 -11.07
C SER A 39 3.75 -5.26 -10.41
N SER A 40 4.32 -4.06 -10.60
CA SER A 40 5.57 -3.66 -9.97
C SER A 40 5.43 -3.53 -8.46
N PHE A 41 6.55 -3.34 -7.76
CA PHE A 41 6.52 -3.15 -6.31
C PHE A 41 5.75 -1.86 -5.94
N PRO A 42 4.76 -1.90 -5.03
CA PRO A 42 3.78 -0.83 -4.83
C PRO A 42 4.31 0.34 -3.98
N LYS A 43 5.33 1.04 -4.48
CA LYS A 43 6.03 2.11 -3.74
C LYS A 43 5.11 3.27 -3.39
N HIS A 44 4.24 3.67 -4.30
CA HIS A 44 3.33 4.80 -4.07
C HIS A 44 2.22 4.42 -3.09
N ALA A 45 1.63 3.23 -3.24
CA ALA A 45 0.60 2.77 -2.32
C ALA A 45 1.14 2.57 -0.89
N ILE A 46 2.37 2.06 -0.72
CA ILE A 46 3.04 1.98 0.58
C ILE A 46 3.21 3.38 1.18
N SER A 47 3.74 4.31 0.39
CA SER A 47 3.98 5.68 0.84
C SER A 47 2.68 6.35 1.27
N TYR A 48 1.61 6.19 0.49
CA TYR A 48 0.28 6.67 0.83
C TYR A 48 -0.19 6.12 2.18
N CYS A 49 -0.12 4.80 2.38
CA CYS A 49 -0.60 4.17 3.62
C CYS A 49 0.19 4.61 4.86
N LEU A 50 1.50 4.83 4.73
CA LEU A 50 2.33 5.31 5.82
C LEU A 50 2.07 6.79 6.14
N GLN A 51 1.95 7.63 5.12
CA GLN A 51 1.67 9.06 5.28
C GLN A 51 0.29 9.32 5.90
N ASP A 52 -0.75 8.66 5.39
CA ASP A 52 -2.14 8.79 5.89
C ASP A 52 -2.26 8.41 7.38
N SER A 53 -1.43 7.48 7.82
CA SER A 53 -1.45 6.95 9.19
C SER A 53 -0.45 7.58 10.16
N GLY A 54 0.33 8.57 9.68
CA GLY A 54 1.37 9.26 10.45
C GLY A 54 2.55 8.36 10.85
N LEU A 55 2.81 7.27 10.13
CA LEU A 55 3.87 6.32 10.43
C LEU A 55 5.13 6.59 9.57
N ARG A 56 6.30 6.30 10.13
CA ARG A 56 7.59 6.36 9.43
C ARG A 56 8.35 5.06 9.66
N GLY A 57 9.14 4.64 8.67
CA GLY A 57 10.14 3.59 8.87
C GLY A 57 11.23 4.07 9.81
N GLN A 58 11.79 3.16 10.59
CA GLN A 58 13.02 3.39 11.36
C GLN A 58 14.24 3.10 10.50
#